data_AF-A0A093NCX9-F1
#
_entry.id   AF-A0A093NCX9-F1
#
_cell.length_a   1.000
_cell.length_b   1.000
_cell.length_c   1.000
_cell.angle_alpha   90.00
_cell.angle_beta   90.00
_cell.angle_gamma   90.00
#
_symmetry.space_group_name_H-M   'P 1'
#
loop_
_entity.id
_entity.type
_entity.pdbx_description
1 polymer ?
#
loop_
_entity_poly.entity_id
_entity_poly.type
_entity_poly.pdbx_seq_one_letter_code
_entity_poly.pdbx_strand_id
1 'polypeptide(L)'
;LRRRLNQYQKWVLYGIKYAIPRALNWSKLYEVKQDKNESPSVFLEKLKETARKYTDLKLETEAEPQQLALIFMGQSAPNIKRKLQKLEGEDSRNLNKMLKVARKVYNNREKEEEQRKKK
;
A
#
# COMPACT_ATOMS: atom_id res chain seq x y z
N LEU A 1 -43.45 -18.56 2.62
CA LEU A 1 -42.36 -19.06 1.76
C LEU A 1 -41.22 -18.05 1.55
N ARG A 2 -41.47 -16.83 1.06
CA ARG A 2 -40.41 -15.79 0.84
C ARG A 2 -39.52 -15.49 2.06
N ARG A 3 -40.07 -15.40 3.28
CA ARG A 3 -39.28 -15.11 4.50
C ARG A 3 -38.23 -16.17 4.82
N ARG A 4 -38.58 -17.46 4.69
CA ARG A 4 -37.65 -18.57 4.96
C ARG A 4 -36.52 -18.60 3.94
N LEU A 5 -36.84 -18.32 2.68
CA LEU A 5 -35.84 -18.26 1.60
C LEU A 5 -34.82 -17.14 1.84
N ASN A 6 -35.27 -15.93 2.21
CA ASN A 6 -34.38 -14.81 2.54
C ASN A 6 -33.50 -15.13 3.75
N GLN A 7 -34.03 -15.82 4.74
CA GLN A 7 -33.27 -16.18 5.94
C GLN A 7 -32.21 -17.22 5.61
N TYR A 8 -32.55 -18.21 4.79
CA TYR A 8 -31.60 -19.21 4.30
C TYR A 8 -30.47 -18.57 3.47
N GLN A 9 -30.80 -17.64 2.56
CA GLN A 9 -29.80 -16.88 1.80
C GLN A 9 -28.85 -16.09 2.71
N LYS A 10 -29.36 -15.46 3.78
CA LYS A 10 -28.53 -14.77 4.77
C LYS A 10 -27.59 -15.73 5.51
N TRP A 11 -28.08 -16.90 5.92
CA TRP A 11 -27.27 -17.91 6.58
C TRP A 11 -26.19 -18.50 5.67
N VAL A 12 -26.49 -18.72 4.39
CA VAL A 12 -25.51 -19.16 3.39
C VAL A 12 -24.43 -18.09 3.17
N LEU A 13 -24.82 -16.81 3.03
CA LEU A 13 -23.87 -15.69 2.93
C LEU A 13 -22.99 -15.55 4.18
N TYR A 14 -23.58 -15.72 5.36
CA TYR A 14 -22.84 -15.74 6.63
C TYR A 14 -21.85 -16.90 6.66
N GLY A 15 -22.30 -18.13 6.36
CA GLY A 15 -21.44 -19.30 6.27
C GLY A 15 -20.27 -19.10 5.30
N ILE A 16 -20.51 -18.59 4.10
CA ILE A 16 -19.44 -18.31 3.12
C ILE A 16 -18.46 -17.25 3.65
N LYS A 17 -18.96 -16.19 4.30
CA LYS A 17 -18.13 -15.10 4.80
C LYS A 17 -17.26 -15.48 6.00
N TYR A 18 -17.73 -16.39 6.84
CA TYR A 18 -17.10 -16.71 8.13
C TYR A 18 -16.51 -18.14 8.21
N ALA A 19 -16.98 -19.09 7.41
CA ALA A 19 -16.49 -20.47 7.44
C ALA A 19 -15.30 -20.73 6.51
N ILE A 20 -15.11 -19.90 5.48
CA ILE A 20 -13.89 -19.90 4.66
C ILE A 20 -12.96 -18.84 5.26
N PRO A 21 -11.86 -19.23 5.94
CA PRO A 21 -10.86 -18.26 6.33
C PRO A 21 -10.42 -17.53 5.06
N ARG A 22 -10.56 -16.20 5.03
CA ARG A 22 -10.04 -15.39 3.94
C ARG A 22 -8.57 -15.77 3.79
N ALA A 23 -8.20 -16.37 2.66
CA ALA A 23 -6.81 -16.78 2.45
C ALA A 23 -5.95 -15.52 2.45
N LEU A 24 -5.26 -15.27 3.57
CA LEU A 24 -4.37 -14.13 3.75
C LEU A 24 -3.21 -14.27 2.78
N ASN A 25 -3.26 -13.52 1.70
CA ASN A 25 -2.29 -13.58 0.63
C ASN A 25 -1.32 -12.41 0.77
N TRP A 26 -0.37 -12.58 1.69
CA TRP A 26 0.72 -11.64 1.91
C TRP A 26 1.68 -11.56 0.72
N SER A 27 1.85 -12.65 -0.05
CA SER A 27 2.75 -12.62 -1.21
C SER A 27 2.29 -11.61 -2.25
N LYS A 28 0.98 -11.50 -2.50
CA LYS A 28 0.40 -10.47 -3.38
C LYS A 28 0.69 -9.05 -2.90
N LEU A 29 0.70 -8.81 -1.58
CA LEU A 29 1.08 -7.50 -1.05
C LEU A 29 2.57 -7.24 -1.27
N TYR A 30 3.43 -8.25 -1.07
CA TYR A 30 4.87 -8.14 -1.27
C TYR A 30 5.31 -8.03 -2.75
N GLU A 31 4.48 -8.48 -3.68
CA GLU A 31 4.69 -8.36 -5.13
C GLU A 31 4.50 -6.93 -5.66
N VAL A 32 3.71 -6.10 -4.97
CA VAL A 32 3.47 -4.72 -5.36
C VAL A 32 4.78 -3.93 -5.33
N LYS A 33 5.16 -3.32 -6.45
CA LYS A 33 6.33 -2.44 -6.52
C LYS A 33 5.94 -1.11 -7.15
N GLN A 34 6.68 -0.07 -6.78
CA GLN A 34 6.53 1.23 -7.42
C GLN A 34 7.17 1.19 -8.81
N ASP A 35 6.39 1.49 -9.83
CA ASP A 35 6.91 1.62 -11.19
C ASP A 35 7.76 2.88 -11.34
N LYS A 36 8.69 2.90 -12.31
CA LYS A 36 9.59 4.04 -12.51
C LYS A 36 8.83 5.35 -12.71
N ASN A 37 7.72 5.33 -13.46
CA ASN A 37 6.93 6.51 -13.80
C ASN A 37 5.69 6.68 -12.90
N GLU A 38 5.52 5.82 -11.91
CA GLU A 38 4.38 5.89 -10.99
C GLU A 38 4.71 6.87 -9.86
N SER A 39 3.82 7.84 -9.65
CA SER A 39 3.99 8.79 -8.56
C SER A 39 3.92 8.06 -7.20
N PRO A 40 4.68 8.49 -6.19
CA PRO A 40 4.67 7.87 -4.87
C PRO A 40 3.29 7.82 -4.19
N SER A 41 2.36 8.70 -4.60
CA SER A 41 1.00 8.74 -4.05
C SER A 41 0.11 7.68 -4.66
N VAL A 42 0.18 7.51 -5.97
CA VAL A 42 -0.54 6.46 -6.68
C VAL A 42 -0.07 5.10 -6.20
N PHE A 43 1.25 4.92 -6.06
CA PHE A 43 1.83 3.72 -5.48
C PHE A 43 1.31 3.42 -4.06
N LEU A 44 1.23 4.43 -3.20
CA LEU A 44 0.74 4.24 -1.83
C LEU A 44 -0.74 3.82 -1.79
N GLU A 45 -1.58 4.41 -2.64
CA GLU A 45 -3.00 4.01 -2.73
C GLU A 45 -3.14 2.58 -3.24
N LYS A 46 -2.41 2.20 -4.30
CA LYS A 46 -2.34 0.82 -4.81
C LYS A 46 -1.93 -0.18 -3.73
N LEU A 47 -0.96 0.20 -2.88
CA LEU A 47 -0.51 -0.62 -1.76
C LEU A 47 -1.60 -0.80 -0.70
N LYS A 48 -2.30 0.29 -0.31
CA LYS A 48 -3.43 0.22 0.63
C LYS A 48 -4.58 -0.61 0.08
N GLU A 49 -4.91 -0.48 -1.19
CA GLU A 49 -5.96 -1.27 -1.84
C GLU A 49 -5.62 -2.76 -1.87
N THR A 50 -4.37 -3.09 -2.18
CA THR A 50 -3.88 -4.48 -2.19
C THR A 50 -3.92 -5.07 -0.79
N ALA A 51 -3.49 -4.31 0.23
CA ALA A 51 -3.60 -4.71 1.62
C ALA A 51 -5.07 -5.00 1.98
N ARG A 52 -6.00 -4.06 1.76
CA ARG A 52 -7.45 -4.26 2.03
C ARG A 52 -8.05 -5.49 1.34
N LYS A 53 -7.56 -5.82 0.15
CA LYS A 53 -8.10 -6.89 -0.69
C LYS A 53 -7.57 -8.26 -0.31
N TYR A 54 -6.30 -8.37 0.03
CA TYR A 54 -5.59 -9.65 0.16
C TYR A 54 -5.08 -9.93 1.57
N THR A 55 -5.05 -8.95 2.46
CA THR A 55 -4.65 -9.12 3.85
C THR A 55 -5.77 -8.63 4.78
N ASP A 56 -5.81 -9.16 6.00
CA ASP A 56 -6.65 -8.63 7.08
C ASP A 56 -5.89 -7.53 7.85
N LEU A 57 -4.98 -6.80 7.17
CA LEU A 57 -4.44 -5.55 7.71
C LEU A 57 -5.64 -4.62 7.95
N LYS A 58 -6.05 -4.52 9.22
CA LYS A 58 -7.10 -3.64 9.68
C LYS A 58 -6.46 -2.28 9.84
N LEU A 59 -6.57 -1.47 8.78
CA LEU A 59 -6.04 -0.11 8.65
C LEU A 59 -6.54 0.91 9.69
N GLU A 60 -7.13 0.45 10.81
CA GLU A 60 -7.74 1.22 11.89
C GLU A 60 -6.96 1.12 13.21
N THR A 61 -5.84 0.37 13.29
CA THR A 61 -5.05 0.20 14.53
C THR A 61 -3.73 1.00 14.49
N GLU A 62 -3.29 1.56 15.62
CA GLU A 62 -2.09 2.43 15.75
C GLU A 62 -0.75 1.76 15.37
N ALA A 63 -0.67 0.42 15.37
CA ALA A 63 0.54 -0.33 15.02
C ALA A 63 0.73 -0.53 13.49
N GLU A 64 -0.31 -0.29 12.68
CA GLU A 64 -0.28 -0.54 11.23
C GLU A 64 0.49 0.50 10.37
N PRO A 65 0.50 1.81 10.69
CA PRO A 65 1.23 2.80 9.89
C PRO A 65 2.72 2.47 9.75
N GLN A 66 3.27 1.78 10.75
CA GLN A 66 4.67 1.36 10.80
C GLN A 66 4.96 0.20 9.85
N GLN A 67 4.10 -0.82 9.82
CA GLN A 67 4.23 -1.91 8.84
C GLN A 67 4.07 -1.40 7.42
N LEU A 68 3.05 -0.55 7.16
CA LEU A 68 2.85 0.03 5.84
C LEU A 68 4.02 0.93 5.41
N ALA A 69 4.63 1.65 6.35
CA ALA A 69 5.84 2.45 6.10
C ALA A 69 7.05 1.58 5.70
N LEU A 70 7.27 0.45 6.39
CA LEU A 70 8.34 -0.49 6.05
C LEU A 70 8.14 -1.11 4.66
N ILE A 71 6.91 -1.54 4.37
CA ILE A 71 6.55 -2.11 3.06
C ILE A 71 6.73 -1.05 1.96
N PHE A 72 6.19 0.15 2.17
CA PHE A 72 6.33 1.29 1.25
C PHE A 72 7.80 1.60 0.97
N MET A 73 8.66 1.66 2.00
CA MET A 73 10.09 1.88 1.82
C MET A 73 10.76 0.74 1.04
N GLY A 74 10.44 -0.51 1.37
CA GLY A 74 11.03 -1.70 0.75
C GLY A 74 10.70 -1.84 -0.74
N GLN A 75 9.48 -1.45 -1.12
CA GLN A 75 8.90 -1.62 -2.45
C GLN A 75 8.91 -0.35 -3.32
N SER A 76 9.34 0.79 -2.75
CA SER A 76 9.57 2.03 -3.49
C SER A 76 10.66 1.86 -4.56
N ALA A 77 10.64 2.75 -5.57
CA ALA A 77 11.66 2.78 -6.61
C ALA A 77 13.07 2.96 -6.01
N PRO A 78 14.14 2.39 -6.60
CA PRO A 78 15.47 2.34 -5.97
C PRO A 78 16.04 3.69 -5.52
N ASN A 79 15.83 4.75 -6.30
CA ASN A 79 16.26 6.12 -5.98
C ASN A 79 15.50 6.70 -4.78
N ILE A 80 14.19 6.42 -4.68
CA ILE A 80 13.34 6.84 -3.55
C ILE A 80 13.71 6.02 -2.31
N LYS A 81 13.82 4.69 -2.43
CA LYS A 81 14.22 3.79 -1.35
C LYS A 81 15.53 4.23 -0.70
N ARG A 82 16.56 4.53 -1.49
CA ARG A 82 17.86 5.04 -0.97
C ARG A 82 17.73 6.35 -0.19
N LYS A 83 16.76 7.20 -0.53
CA LYS A 83 16.52 8.46 0.21
C LYS A 83 15.71 8.22 1.48
N LEU A 84 14.74 7.30 1.43
CA LEU A 84 13.94 6.93 2.59
C LEU A 84 14.76 6.17 3.65
N GLN A 85 15.72 5.34 3.24
CA GLN A 85 16.64 4.66 4.16
C GLN A 85 17.57 5.59 4.94
N LYS A 86 17.74 6.84 4.49
CA LYS A 86 18.51 7.87 5.19
C LYS A 86 17.68 8.64 6.21
N LEU A 87 16.37 8.38 6.30
CA LEU A 87 15.54 8.90 7.37
C LEU A 87 15.84 8.09 8.64
N GLU A 88 16.11 8.78 9.75
CA GLU A 88 16.41 8.15 11.03
C GLU A 88 15.28 8.40 12.04
N GLY A 89 15.21 7.56 13.08
CA GLY A 89 14.27 7.73 14.19
C GLY A 89 12.80 7.62 13.78
N GLU A 90 11.96 8.51 14.32
CA GLU A 90 10.51 8.53 14.09
C GLU A 90 10.13 8.81 12.63
N ASP A 91 11.00 9.50 11.88
CA ASP A 91 10.79 9.81 10.46
C ASP A 91 10.84 8.56 9.58
N SER A 92 11.61 7.54 10.00
CA SER A 92 11.70 6.23 9.35
C SER A 92 10.47 5.33 9.59
N ARG A 93 9.54 5.75 10.44
CA ARG A 93 8.32 5.02 10.77
C ARG A 93 7.05 5.78 10.42
N ASN A 94 7.19 7.06 10.04
CA ASN A 94 6.08 7.93 9.70
C ASN A 94 5.83 7.95 8.18
N LEU A 95 4.78 7.23 7.76
CA LEU A 95 4.38 7.11 6.37
C LEU A 95 4.13 8.46 5.67
N ASN A 96 3.55 9.45 6.38
CA ASN A 96 3.29 10.77 5.80
C ASN A 96 4.59 11.52 5.52
N LYS A 97 5.58 11.42 6.42
CA LYS A 97 6.91 12.02 6.20
C LYS A 97 7.62 11.34 5.04
N MET A 98 7.58 10.01 4.97
CA MET A 98 8.12 9.26 3.83
C MET A 98 7.49 9.68 2.50
N LEU A 99 6.17 9.82 2.46
CA LEU A 99 5.46 10.22 1.25
C LEU A 99 5.91 11.60 0.75
N LYS A 100 6.11 12.57 1.66
CA LYS A 100 6.63 13.91 1.32
C LYS A 100 8.03 13.82 0.71
N VAL A 101 8.92 13.04 1.30
CA VAL A 101 10.29 12.83 0.81
C VAL A 101 10.27 12.15 -0.56
N ALA A 102 9.48 11.09 -0.71
CA ALA A 102 9.34 10.35 -1.97
C ALA A 102 8.83 11.25 -3.11
N ARG A 103 7.80 12.07 -2.84
CA ARG A 103 7.29 13.07 -3.82
C ARG A 103 8.36 14.05 -4.25
N LYS A 104 9.18 14.56 -3.31
CA LYS A 104 10.28 15.47 -3.62
C LYS A 104 11.32 14.82 -4.53
N VAL A 105 11.70 13.57 -4.25
CA VAL A 105 12.66 12.82 -5.08
C VAL A 105 12.10 12.55 -6.47
N TYR A 106 10.83 12.15 -6.57
CA TYR A 106 10.15 11.92 -7.86
C TYR A 106 10.12 13.20 -8.70
N ASN A 107 9.62 14.31 -8.15
CA ASN A 107 9.49 15.57 -8.86
C ASN A 107 10.85 16.15 -9.29
N ASN A 108 11.89 15.99 -8.46
CA ASN A 108 13.24 16.43 -8.83
C ASN A 108 13.77 15.64 -10.04
N ARG A 109 13.53 14.33 -10.09
CA ARG A 109 13.91 13.50 -11.25
C ARG A 109 13.20 13.95 -12.52
N GLU A 110 11.88 14.15 -12.47
CA GLU A 110 11.10 14.61 -13.63
C GLU A 110 11.64 15.94 -14.18
N LYS A 111 11.95 16.89 -13.29
CA LYS A 111 12.56 18.18 -13.68
C LYS A 111 13.93 18.01 -14.35
N GLU A 112 14.79 17.12 -13.84
CA GLU A 112 16.09 16.82 -14.44
C GLU A 112 15.95 16.16 -15.82
N GLU A 113 15.00 15.22 -15.97
CA GLU A 113 14.73 14.58 -17.26
C GLU A 113 14.18 15.57 -18.30
N GLU A 114 13.29 16.49 -17.90
CA GLU A 114 12.81 17.57 -18.77
C GLU A 114 13.92 18.52 -19.19
N GLN A 115 14.82 18.90 -18.29
CA GLN A 115 15.96 19.75 -18.62
C GLN A 115 16.94 19.08 -19.59
N ARG A 116 17.16 17.77 -19.45
CA ARG A 116 17.98 16.99 -20.38
C ARG A 116 17.36 16.87 -21.77
N LYS A 117 16.03 16.84 -21.88
CA LYS A 117 15.31 16.79 -23.16
C LYS A 117 15.27 18.15 -23.89
N LYS A 118 15.50 19.24 -23.16
CA LYS A 118 15.54 20.62 -23.70
C LYS A 118 16.94 21.08 -24.10
N LYS A 119 17.97 20.30 -23.78
CA LYS A 119 19.35 20.46 -24.25
C LYS A 119 19.58 19.59 -25.47
#